data_AF-A0A9E3KD04-F1
#
_entry.id   AF-A0A9E3KD04-F1
#
_cell.length_a   1.000
_cell.length_b   1.000
_cell.length_c   1.000
_cell.angle_alpha   90.00
_cell.angle_beta   90.00
_cell.angle_gamma   90.00
#
_symmetry.space_group_name_H-M   'P 1'
#
loop_
_entity.id
_entity.type
_entity.pdbx_description
1 polymer ?
#
loop_
_entity_poly.entity_id
_entity_poly.type
_entity_poly.pdbx_seq_one_letter_code
_entity_poly.pdbx_strand_id
1 'polypeptide(L)'
;MIKTISGQIKAKAALIDPERYGRSDTSAMGRWFWEIDKVLLLLVTVLIAIGLIAVAAASPAAGHRYSGGNVRFSELYYFWRQLAWIALGVPVMIGISMMPKERARRLSLFGAAFFFVLLIFVPILGPEVNGAKRWINFGLGQVQPSEFLKPFFVVSMAWLLSLRNADKSLPVYWISAAVVGLIAFLLMKQPDFGSTIIFCAVWVAMLALAGVSLRILGILAGAGVVGIILAYFFY
;
A
#
# COMPACT_ATOMS: atom_id res chain seq x y z
N MET A 1 8.47 -55.13 8.82
CA MET A 1 7.61 -53.93 8.92
C MET A 1 8.28 -52.76 9.66
N ILE A 2 8.91 -52.97 10.83
CA ILE A 2 9.55 -51.90 11.64
C ILE A 2 10.79 -51.25 10.96
N LYS A 3 11.63 -52.02 10.25
CA LYS A 3 12.79 -51.48 9.52
C LYS A 3 12.41 -50.50 8.39
N THR A 4 11.27 -50.72 7.75
CA THR A 4 10.78 -49.88 6.65
C THR A 4 10.32 -48.51 7.15
N ILE A 5 9.67 -48.45 8.31
CA ILE A 5 9.23 -47.20 8.94
C ILE A 5 10.44 -46.38 9.44
N SER A 6 11.44 -47.03 10.04
CA SER A 6 12.68 -46.37 10.48
C SER A 6 13.48 -45.76 9.31
N GLY A 7 13.53 -46.45 8.17
CA GLY A 7 14.15 -45.94 6.94
C GLY A 7 13.43 -44.72 6.37
N GLN A 8 12.09 -44.72 6.37
CA GLN A 8 11.30 -43.57 5.92
C GLN A 8 11.42 -42.36 6.85
N ILE A 9 11.52 -42.56 8.17
CA ILE A 9 11.73 -41.47 9.13
C ILE A 9 13.13 -40.86 8.96
N LYS A 10 14.18 -41.66 8.77
CA LYS A 10 15.54 -41.15 8.51
C LYS A 10 15.64 -40.41 7.18
N ALA A 11 14.98 -40.90 6.13
CA ALA A 11 14.92 -40.20 4.84
C ALA A 11 14.18 -38.87 4.95
N LYS A 12 13.10 -38.81 5.75
CA LYS A 12 12.35 -37.57 5.99
C LYS A 12 13.10 -36.59 6.90
N ALA A 13 13.87 -37.09 7.87
CA ALA A 13 14.74 -36.28 8.72
C ALA A 13 15.95 -35.72 7.96
N ALA A 14 16.49 -36.47 6.99
CA ALA A 14 17.55 -35.98 6.10
C ALA A 14 17.09 -34.88 5.12
N LEU A 15 15.78 -34.74 4.90
CA LEU A 15 15.18 -33.64 4.12
C LEU A 15 14.92 -32.38 4.96
N ILE A 16 15.04 -32.47 6.28
CA ILE A 16 14.91 -31.33 7.20
C ILE A 16 16.32 -30.92 7.55
N ASP A 17 16.85 -29.98 6.77
CA ASP A 17 18.17 -29.40 6.99
C ASP A 17 18.25 -28.83 8.42
N PRO A 18 19.07 -29.40 9.32
CA PRO A 18 19.12 -29.00 10.72
C PRO A 18 19.67 -27.57 10.91
N GLU A 19 20.25 -26.98 9.87
CA GLU A 19 20.71 -25.59 9.84
C GLU A 19 19.66 -24.61 9.30
N ARG A 20 18.44 -25.04 8.97
CA ARG A 20 17.37 -24.14 8.54
C ARG A 20 17.07 -23.14 9.66
N TYR A 21 17.29 -21.84 9.40
CA TYR A 21 17.30 -20.74 10.38
C TYR A 21 18.51 -20.64 11.33
N GLY A 22 19.58 -21.41 11.10
CA GLY A 22 20.87 -21.20 11.75
C GLY A 22 21.48 -19.85 11.34
N ARG A 23 22.48 -19.36 12.09
CA ARG A 23 23.23 -18.14 11.72
C ARG A 23 24.03 -18.30 10.42
N SER A 24 24.25 -19.52 9.97
CA SER A 24 24.89 -19.92 8.71
C SER A 24 23.93 -19.97 7.52
N ASP A 25 22.62 -19.84 7.75
CA ASP A 25 21.61 -19.98 6.70
C ASP A 25 21.61 -18.77 5.75
N THR A 26 22.17 -18.95 4.56
CA THR A 26 22.22 -17.93 3.49
C THR A 26 20.98 -17.94 2.58
N SER A 27 20.00 -18.79 2.87
CA SER A 27 18.73 -18.81 2.13
C SER A 27 18.02 -17.46 2.25
N ALA A 28 17.18 -17.14 1.27
CA ALA A 28 16.38 -15.90 1.30
C ALA A 28 15.52 -15.79 2.56
N MET A 29 15.04 -16.94 3.07
CA MET A 29 14.20 -17.02 4.27
C MET A 29 15.03 -16.86 5.55
N GLY A 30 16.22 -17.46 5.62
CA GLY A 30 17.17 -17.28 6.73
C GLY A 30 17.59 -15.82 6.86
N ARG A 31 18.06 -15.20 5.77
CA ARG A 31 18.44 -13.77 5.76
C ARG A 31 17.30 -12.86 6.17
N TRP A 32 16.12 -13.06 5.60
CA TRP A 32 14.94 -12.26 5.93
C TRP A 32 14.61 -12.31 7.44
N PHE A 33 14.65 -13.50 8.05
CA PHE A 33 14.35 -13.66 9.48
C PHE A 33 15.37 -12.95 10.40
N TRP A 34 16.62 -12.84 9.95
CA TRP A 34 17.69 -12.18 10.70
C TRP A 34 17.76 -10.67 10.45
N GLU A 35 17.46 -10.21 9.24
CA GLU A 35 17.53 -8.79 8.85
C GLU A 35 16.27 -8.00 9.22
N ILE A 36 15.12 -8.65 9.36
CA ILE A 36 13.85 -7.95 9.62
C ILE A 36 13.81 -7.36 11.04
N ASP A 37 13.30 -6.13 11.14
CA ASP A 37 12.98 -5.52 12.42
C ASP A 37 11.76 -6.21 13.05
N LYS A 38 12.04 -7.07 14.04
CA LYS A 38 11.02 -7.85 14.75
C LYS A 38 10.10 -6.97 15.59
N VAL A 39 10.58 -5.83 16.07
CA VAL A 39 9.77 -4.88 16.85
C VAL A 39 8.75 -4.22 15.91
N LEU A 40 9.19 -3.75 14.74
CA LEU A 40 8.28 -3.19 13.75
C LEU A 40 7.22 -4.21 13.30
N LEU A 41 7.64 -5.46 13.02
CA LEU A 41 6.72 -6.53 12.63
C LEU A 41 5.69 -6.83 13.74
N LEU A 42 6.13 -6.83 15.00
CA LEU A 42 5.24 -7.00 16.16
C LEU A 42 4.24 -5.86 16.26
N LEU A 43 4.69 -4.60 16.13
CA LEU A 43 3.81 -3.42 16.17
C LEU A 43 2.74 -3.47 15.06
N VAL A 44 3.13 -3.83 13.84
CA VAL A 44 2.19 -4.02 12.72
C VAL A 44 1.19 -5.14 13.03
N THR A 45 1.64 -6.26 13.58
CA THR A 45 0.77 -7.39 13.95
C THR A 45 -0.22 -7.02 15.04
N VAL A 46 0.23 -6.28 16.06
CA VAL A 46 -0.64 -5.76 17.13
C VAL A 46 -1.68 -4.79 16.57
N LEU A 47 -1.29 -3.90 15.66
CA LEU A 47 -2.22 -2.96 15.03
C LEU A 47 -3.28 -3.68 14.19
N ILE A 48 -2.90 -4.72 13.45
CA ILE A 48 -3.84 -5.58 12.72
C ILE A 48 -4.82 -6.27 13.70
N ALA A 49 -4.32 -6.79 14.82
CA ALA A 49 -5.16 -7.45 15.82
C ALA A 49 -6.18 -6.50 16.45
N ILE A 50 -5.76 -5.29 16.84
CA ILE A 50 -6.64 -4.24 17.36
C ILE A 50 -7.71 -3.88 16.32
N GLY A 51 -7.31 -3.69 15.06
CA GLY A 51 -8.25 -3.42 13.97
C GLY A 51 -9.26 -4.55 13.75
N LEU A 52 -8.82 -5.81 13.85
CA LEU A 52 -9.70 -6.97 13.70
C LEU A 52 -10.73 -7.06 14.84
N ILE A 53 -10.31 -6.79 16.08
CA ILE A 53 -11.21 -6.74 17.25
C ILE A 53 -12.25 -5.61 17.06
N ALA A 54 -11.81 -4.44 16.62
CA ALA A 54 -12.71 -3.31 16.37
C ALA A 54 -13.75 -3.64 15.28
N VAL A 55 -13.33 -4.29 14.19
CA VAL A 55 -14.25 -4.75 13.12
C VAL A 55 -15.20 -5.83 13.64
N ALA A 56 -14.73 -6.78 14.45
CA ALA A 56 -15.58 -7.80 15.04
C ALA A 56 -16.68 -7.18 15.92
N ALA A 57 -16.33 -6.17 16.73
CA ALA A 57 -17.27 -5.46 17.59
C ALA A 57 -18.29 -4.63 16.79
N ALA A 58 -17.88 -4.02 15.68
CA ALA A 58 -18.75 -3.18 14.86
C ALA A 58 -19.58 -3.96 13.82
N SER A 59 -19.17 -5.18 13.46
CA SER A 59 -19.78 -5.97 12.37
C SER A 59 -21.28 -6.25 12.58
N PRO A 60 -21.78 -6.66 13.76
CA PRO A 60 -23.20 -6.95 13.95
C PRO A 60 -24.08 -5.70 13.73
N ALA A 61 -23.65 -4.55 14.29
CA ALA A 61 -24.34 -3.28 14.12
C ALA A 61 -24.36 -2.81 12.66
N ALA A 62 -23.24 -2.99 11.94
CA ALA A 62 -23.18 -2.70 10.50
C ALA A 62 -24.07 -3.66 9.69
N GLY A 63 -24.01 -4.96 9.98
CA GLY A 63 -24.81 -5.99 9.33
C GLY A 63 -26.31 -5.72 9.45
N HIS A 64 -26.77 -5.29 10.62
CA HIS A 64 -28.18 -4.94 10.85
C HIS A 64 -28.59 -3.66 10.10
N ARG A 65 -27.71 -2.65 10.08
CA ARG A 65 -27.97 -1.37 9.38
C ARG A 65 -28.09 -1.53 7.86
N TYR A 66 -27.30 -2.43 7.28
CA TYR A 66 -27.28 -2.67 5.83
C TYR A 66 -28.15 -3.86 5.39
N SER A 67 -28.74 -4.60 6.33
CA SER A 67 -29.74 -5.64 6.03
C SER A 67 -31.12 -5.01 5.91
N GLY A 68 -31.61 -4.84 4.68
CA GLY A 68 -32.93 -4.30 4.37
C GLY A 68 -33.55 -4.97 3.14
N GLY A 69 -34.87 -5.15 3.15
CA GLY A 69 -35.61 -5.80 2.07
C GLY A 69 -35.29 -7.30 1.93
N ASN A 70 -34.76 -7.70 0.77
CA ASN A 70 -34.46 -9.10 0.42
C ASN A 70 -33.00 -9.54 0.67
N VAL A 71 -32.14 -8.65 1.20
CA VAL A 71 -30.73 -8.95 1.44
C VAL A 71 -30.47 -9.01 2.94
N ARG A 72 -30.11 -10.21 3.43
CA ARG A 72 -29.71 -10.44 4.82
C ARG A 72 -28.20 -10.70 4.86
N PHE A 73 -27.46 -9.82 5.52
CA PHE A 73 -26.07 -10.05 5.84
C PHE A 73 -25.96 -10.76 7.19
N SER A 74 -25.05 -11.73 7.32
CA SER A 74 -24.75 -12.32 8.62
C SER A 74 -24.11 -11.28 9.54
N GLU A 75 -24.33 -11.39 10.85
CA GLU A 75 -23.81 -10.45 11.85
C GLU A 75 -22.28 -10.27 11.76
N LEU A 76 -21.56 -11.33 11.38
CA LEU A 76 -20.10 -11.34 11.24
C LEU A 76 -19.62 -11.23 9.78
N TYR A 77 -20.48 -10.83 8.84
CA TYR A 77 -20.12 -10.74 7.42
C TYR A 77 -18.88 -9.86 7.16
N TYR A 78 -18.81 -8.67 7.78
CA TYR A 78 -17.67 -7.75 7.60
C TYR A 78 -16.40 -8.26 8.26
N PHE A 79 -16.52 -8.96 9.39
CA PHE A 79 -15.40 -9.63 10.05
C PHE A 79 -14.76 -10.69 9.14
N TRP A 80 -15.55 -11.59 8.55
CA TRP A 80 -15.02 -12.63 7.66
C TRP A 80 -14.34 -12.03 6.42
N ARG A 81 -14.91 -10.95 5.88
CA ARG A 81 -14.31 -10.24 4.74
C ARG A 81 -12.99 -9.57 5.13
N GLN A 82 -12.92 -8.95 6.30
CA GLN A 82 -11.68 -8.37 6.81
C GLN A 82 -10.61 -9.44 7.01
N LEU A 83 -10.98 -10.61 7.55
CA LEU A 83 -10.07 -11.72 7.74
C LEU A 83 -9.54 -12.25 6.39
N ALA A 84 -10.38 -12.34 5.36
CA ALA A 84 -9.95 -12.71 4.01
C ALA A 84 -8.95 -11.72 3.42
N TRP A 85 -9.16 -10.40 3.59
CA TRP A 85 -8.21 -9.39 3.14
C TRP A 85 -6.89 -9.42 3.91
N ILE A 86 -6.91 -9.69 5.22
CA ILE A 86 -5.69 -9.90 6.01
C ILE A 86 -4.95 -11.15 5.54
N ALA A 87 -5.68 -12.24 5.29
CA ALA A 87 -5.11 -13.49 4.79
C ALA A 87 -4.47 -13.33 3.41
N LEU A 88 -4.92 -12.38 2.59
CA LEU A 88 -4.28 -12.01 1.33
C LEU A 88 -3.11 -11.02 1.53
N GLY A 89 -3.32 -9.99 2.34
CA GLY A 89 -2.39 -8.87 2.50
C GLY A 89 -1.10 -9.24 3.24
N VAL A 90 -1.19 -10.08 4.28
CA VAL A 90 -0.01 -10.49 5.07
C VAL A 90 0.99 -11.30 4.22
N PRO A 91 0.58 -12.32 3.44
CA PRO A 91 1.49 -13.00 2.52
C PRO A 91 2.10 -12.06 1.46
N VAL A 92 1.32 -11.11 0.93
CA VAL A 92 1.83 -10.11 -0.03
C VAL A 92 2.90 -9.22 0.62
N MET A 93 2.64 -8.75 1.84
CA MET A 93 3.61 -7.95 2.61
C MET A 93 4.92 -8.72 2.85
N ILE A 94 4.82 -9.98 3.31
CA ILE A 94 6.00 -10.83 3.53
C ILE A 94 6.73 -11.06 2.21
N GLY A 95 6.02 -11.42 1.13
CA GLY A 95 6.61 -11.65 -0.18
C GLY A 95 7.35 -10.44 -0.76
N ILE A 96 6.79 -9.23 -0.62
CA ILE A 96 7.45 -7.99 -1.03
C ILE A 96 8.66 -7.69 -0.13
N SER A 97 8.56 -7.92 1.18
CA SER A 97 9.67 -7.67 2.11
C SER A 97 10.89 -8.57 1.89
N MET A 98 10.70 -9.75 1.29
CA MET A 98 11.79 -10.66 0.89
C MET A 98 12.43 -10.26 -0.45
N MET A 99 11.88 -9.26 -1.16
CA MET A 99 12.33 -8.89 -2.49
C MET A 99 13.62 -8.06 -2.45
N PRO A 100 14.63 -8.37 -3.30
CA PRO A 100 15.81 -7.54 -3.45
C PRO A 100 15.47 -6.10 -3.85
N LYS A 101 16.22 -5.13 -3.34
CA LYS A 101 15.99 -3.68 -3.54
C LYS A 101 15.86 -3.28 -5.01
N GLU A 102 16.64 -3.87 -5.92
CA GLU A 102 16.60 -3.56 -7.36
C GLU A 102 15.29 -4.03 -8.00
N ARG A 103 14.81 -5.22 -7.61
CA ARG A 103 13.54 -5.77 -8.09
C ARG A 103 12.37 -4.99 -7.51
N ALA A 104 12.42 -4.63 -6.23
CA ALA A 104 11.40 -3.80 -5.58
C ALA A 104 11.29 -2.43 -6.25
N ARG A 105 12.41 -1.79 -6.58
CA ARG A 105 12.44 -0.53 -7.34
C ARG A 105 11.81 -0.67 -8.72
N ARG A 106 12.16 -1.71 -9.48
CA ARG A 106 11.58 -1.95 -10.81
C ARG A 106 10.08 -2.24 -10.73
N LEU A 107 9.66 -3.07 -9.78
CA LEU A 107 8.26 -3.34 -9.49
C LEU A 107 7.52 -2.05 -9.16
N SER A 108 8.13 -1.15 -8.38
CA SER A 108 7.50 0.11 -8.04
C SER A 108 7.29 1.03 -9.22
N LEU A 109 8.22 1.09 -10.18
CA LEU A 109 8.05 1.90 -11.37
C LEU A 109 6.90 1.37 -12.25
N PHE A 110 6.89 0.06 -12.49
CA PHE A 110 5.80 -0.57 -13.27
C PHE A 110 4.46 -0.48 -12.55
N GLY A 111 4.44 -0.71 -11.23
CA GLY A 111 3.25 -0.57 -10.40
C GLY A 111 2.72 0.85 -10.40
N ALA A 112 3.59 1.86 -10.24
CA ALA A 112 3.21 3.26 -10.30
C ALA A 112 2.60 3.61 -11.65
N ALA A 113 3.23 3.22 -12.75
CA ALA A 113 2.69 3.45 -14.09
C ALA A 113 1.34 2.76 -14.31
N PHE A 114 1.22 1.49 -13.91
CA PHE A 114 0.00 0.71 -14.05
C PHE A 114 -1.17 1.29 -13.26
N PHE A 115 -0.96 1.59 -11.96
CA PHE A 115 -2.02 2.16 -11.12
C PHE A 115 -2.32 3.61 -11.46
N PHE A 116 -1.34 4.37 -11.97
CA PHE A 116 -1.57 5.69 -12.52
C PHE A 116 -2.46 5.66 -13.76
N VAL A 117 -2.21 4.72 -14.68
CA VAL A 117 -3.09 4.49 -15.84
C VAL A 117 -4.49 4.06 -15.40
N LEU A 118 -4.60 3.13 -14.44
CA LEU A 118 -5.90 2.76 -13.87
C LEU A 118 -6.64 3.96 -13.27
N LEU A 119 -5.92 4.86 -12.57
CA LEU A 119 -6.50 6.07 -11.98
C LEU A 119 -7.14 6.98 -13.05
N ILE A 120 -6.54 7.07 -14.24
CA ILE A 120 -7.12 7.81 -15.39
C ILE A 120 -8.45 7.19 -15.85
N PHE A 121 -8.57 5.86 -15.79
CA PHE A 121 -9.76 5.15 -16.25
C PHE A 121 -10.89 5.10 -15.21
N VAL A 122 -10.64 5.38 -13.93
CA VAL A 122 -11.67 5.33 -12.88
C VAL A 122 -12.91 6.19 -13.18
N PRO A 123 -12.80 7.47 -13.59
CA PRO A 123 -13.98 8.29 -13.88
C PRO A 123 -14.86 7.74 -15.01
N ILE A 124 -14.27 6.93 -15.90
CA ILE A 124 -14.92 6.38 -17.08
C ILE A 124 -15.57 5.03 -16.75
N LEU A 125 -14.83 4.13 -16.09
CA LEU A 125 -15.23 2.73 -15.88
C LEU A 125 -15.78 2.44 -14.48
N GLY A 126 -15.56 3.33 -13.51
CA GLY A 126 -15.90 3.09 -12.11
C GLY A 126 -17.39 3.24 -11.83
N PRO A 127 -18.00 2.35 -11.02
CA PRO A 127 -19.34 2.58 -10.49
C PRO A 127 -19.35 3.82 -9.61
N GLU A 128 -20.46 4.55 -9.66
CA GLU A 128 -20.69 5.69 -8.77
C GLU A 128 -21.16 5.18 -7.41
N VAL A 129 -20.38 5.46 -6.36
CA VAL A 129 -20.68 5.10 -4.98
C VAL A 129 -20.65 6.38 -4.16
N ASN A 130 -21.76 6.73 -3.50
CA ASN A 130 -21.90 7.97 -2.73
C ASN A 130 -21.57 9.25 -3.54
N GLY A 131 -21.99 9.31 -4.81
CA GLY A 131 -21.75 10.47 -5.68
C GLY A 131 -20.32 10.57 -6.24
N ALA A 132 -19.48 9.54 -6.05
CA ALA A 132 -18.10 9.55 -6.52
C ALA A 132 -17.72 8.24 -7.22
N LYS A 133 -17.01 8.35 -8.34
CA LYS A 133 -16.39 7.22 -9.04
C LYS A 133 -14.94 7.10 -8.59
N ARG A 134 -14.69 6.29 -7.56
CA ARG A 134 -13.34 6.06 -6.97
C ARG A 134 -12.87 4.62 -7.08
N TRP A 135 -13.80 3.71 -7.32
CA TRP A 135 -13.56 2.27 -7.25
C TRP A 135 -13.63 1.66 -8.64
N ILE A 136 -12.85 0.61 -8.87
CA ILE A 136 -13.01 -0.29 -10.01
C ILE A 136 -13.53 -1.61 -9.46
N ASN A 137 -14.66 -2.07 -9.99
CA ASN A 137 -15.28 -3.32 -9.58
C ASN A 137 -14.75 -4.47 -10.45
N PHE A 138 -14.08 -5.44 -9.81
CA PHE A 138 -13.57 -6.65 -10.47
C PHE A 138 -14.46 -7.88 -10.21
N GLY A 139 -15.70 -7.67 -9.76
CA GLY A 139 -16.68 -8.72 -9.44
C GLY A 139 -16.47 -9.35 -8.06
N LEU A 140 -15.22 -9.77 -7.75
CA LEU A 140 -14.87 -10.37 -6.46
C LEU A 140 -14.57 -9.34 -5.35
N GLY A 141 -14.32 -8.09 -5.74
CA GLY A 141 -13.99 -7.01 -4.83
C GLY A 141 -13.91 -5.67 -5.55
N GLN A 142 -13.89 -4.60 -4.76
CA GLN A 142 -13.68 -3.26 -5.26
C GLN A 142 -12.24 -2.84 -4.94
N VAL A 143 -11.54 -2.34 -5.94
CA VAL A 143 -10.16 -1.85 -5.81
C VAL A 143 -10.16 -0.36 -6.06
N GLN A 144 -9.56 0.40 -5.15
CA GLN A 144 -9.34 1.83 -5.31
C GLN A 144 -7.90 2.04 -5.83
N PRO A 145 -7.70 2.45 -7.10
CA PRO A 145 -6.35 2.54 -7.66
C PRO A 145 -5.43 3.52 -6.92
N SER A 146 -5.98 4.58 -6.33
CA SER A 146 -5.21 5.56 -5.55
C SER A 146 -4.56 4.96 -4.30
N GLU A 147 -5.19 3.95 -3.67
CA GLU A 147 -4.63 3.24 -2.51
C GLU A 147 -3.35 2.48 -2.88
N PHE A 148 -3.40 1.74 -3.99
CA PHE A 148 -2.27 0.97 -4.50
C PHE A 148 -1.19 1.84 -5.11
N LEU A 149 -1.55 2.98 -5.71
CA LEU A 149 -0.59 3.91 -6.29
C LEU A 149 0.35 4.51 -5.23
N LYS A 150 -0.11 4.78 -4.01
CA LYS A 150 0.67 5.43 -2.94
C LYS A 150 2.04 4.78 -2.65
N PRO A 151 2.15 3.49 -2.29
CA PRO A 151 3.44 2.87 -2.00
C PRO A 151 4.37 2.86 -3.23
N PHE A 152 3.83 2.61 -4.44
CA PHE A 152 4.62 2.62 -5.66
C PHE A 152 5.10 4.02 -6.04
N PHE A 153 4.26 5.02 -5.83
CA PHE A 153 4.57 6.43 -6.00
C PHE A 153 5.72 6.84 -5.10
N VAL A 154 5.69 6.52 -3.81
CA VAL A 154 6.76 6.89 -2.87
C VAL A 154 8.11 6.35 -3.32
N VAL A 155 8.19 5.06 -3.68
CA VAL A 155 9.46 4.46 -4.10
C VAL A 155 9.93 5.01 -5.45
N SER A 156 9.01 5.16 -6.42
CA SER A 156 9.33 5.71 -7.75
C SER A 156 9.76 7.16 -7.68
N MET A 157 9.08 7.96 -6.86
CA MET A 157 9.37 9.38 -6.66
C MET A 157 10.68 9.57 -5.90
N ALA A 158 10.98 8.72 -4.92
CA ALA A 158 12.25 8.75 -4.20
C ALA A 158 13.41 8.45 -5.15
N TRP A 159 13.21 7.48 -6.05
CA TRP A 159 14.18 7.18 -7.07
C TRP A 159 14.34 8.34 -8.07
N LEU A 160 13.25 8.92 -8.57
CA LEU A 160 13.28 10.10 -9.44
C LEU A 160 14.10 11.22 -8.80
N LEU A 161 13.74 11.63 -7.57
CA LEU A 161 14.44 12.69 -6.83
C LEU A 161 15.92 12.38 -6.60
N SER A 162 16.28 11.11 -6.38
CA SER A 162 17.67 10.70 -6.20
C SER A 162 18.54 10.90 -7.45
N LEU A 163 17.96 10.93 -8.66
CA LEU A 163 18.72 11.16 -9.90
C LEU A 163 19.37 12.54 -9.94
N ARG A 164 18.84 13.51 -9.17
CA ARG A 164 19.43 14.84 -9.06
C ARG A 164 20.79 14.85 -8.39
N ASN A 165 21.08 13.84 -7.56
CA ASN A 165 22.39 13.69 -6.94
C ASN A 165 23.43 13.20 -7.95
N ALA A 166 23.02 12.43 -8.96
CA ALA A 166 23.89 11.98 -10.03
C ALA A 166 24.12 13.09 -11.07
N ASP A 167 23.07 13.84 -11.42
CA ASP A 167 23.13 14.96 -12.35
C ASP A 167 22.24 16.12 -11.89
N LYS A 168 22.89 17.23 -11.52
CA LYS A 168 22.22 18.44 -11.02
C LYS A 168 21.48 19.21 -12.12
N SER A 169 21.79 18.96 -13.39
CA SER A 169 21.16 19.63 -14.54
C SER A 169 19.74 19.10 -14.81
N LEU A 170 19.43 17.90 -14.34
CA LEU A 170 18.12 17.30 -14.55
C LEU A 170 17.01 18.11 -13.85
N PRO A 171 15.88 18.40 -14.54
CA PRO A 171 14.76 19.17 -13.99
C PRO A 171 13.86 18.31 -13.09
N VAL A 172 14.47 17.55 -12.19
CA VAL A 172 13.81 16.48 -11.41
C VAL A 172 12.65 16.99 -10.56
N TYR A 173 12.80 18.18 -9.97
CA TYR A 173 11.73 18.78 -9.16
C TYR A 173 10.52 19.18 -10.01
N TRP A 174 10.73 19.73 -11.20
CA TRP A 174 9.64 20.06 -12.12
C TRP A 174 8.91 18.82 -12.60
N ILE A 175 9.65 17.75 -12.97
CA ILE A 175 9.05 16.47 -13.34
C ILE A 175 8.23 15.91 -12.16
N SER A 176 8.78 15.94 -10.95
CA SER A 176 8.08 15.46 -9.75
C SER A 176 6.79 16.26 -9.47
N ALA A 177 6.83 17.58 -9.64
CA ALA A 177 5.69 18.47 -9.47
C ALA A 177 4.62 18.19 -10.54
N ALA A 178 5.01 17.96 -11.79
CA ALA A 178 4.08 17.65 -12.87
C ALA A 178 3.36 16.32 -12.62
N VAL A 179 4.08 15.28 -12.19
CA VAL A 179 3.48 13.98 -11.84
C VAL A 179 2.48 14.11 -10.70
N VAL A 180 2.86 14.80 -9.62
CA VAL A 180 1.98 15.02 -8.45
C VAL A 180 0.76 15.87 -8.81
N GLY A 181 0.95 16.95 -9.56
CA GLY A 181 -0.12 17.82 -10.01
C GLY A 181 -1.13 17.07 -10.88
N LEU A 182 -0.65 16.17 -11.74
CA LEU A 182 -1.52 15.33 -12.57
C LEU A 182 -2.30 14.30 -11.72
N ILE A 183 -1.65 13.65 -10.75
CA ILE A 183 -2.33 12.76 -9.80
C ILE A 183 -3.41 13.52 -9.02
N ALA A 184 -3.06 14.68 -8.45
CA ALA A 184 -3.97 15.53 -7.68
C ALA A 184 -5.18 15.96 -8.53
N PHE A 185 -4.95 16.37 -9.78
CA PHE A 185 -6.02 16.72 -10.71
C PHE A 185 -6.97 15.55 -10.98
N LEU A 186 -6.43 14.35 -11.25
CA LEU A 186 -7.24 13.15 -11.49
C LEU A 186 -8.06 12.74 -10.26
N LEU A 187 -7.50 12.86 -9.06
CA LEU A 187 -8.19 12.56 -7.81
C LEU A 187 -9.29 13.57 -7.50
N MET A 188 -9.05 14.86 -7.78
CA MET A 188 -10.07 15.90 -7.59
C MET A 188 -11.24 15.77 -8.57
N LYS A 189 -11.02 15.16 -9.75
CA LYS A 189 -12.13 14.74 -10.63
C LYS A 189 -12.93 13.54 -10.10
N GLN A 190 -12.39 12.76 -9.16
CA GLN A 190 -13.02 11.56 -8.56
C GLN A 190 -13.62 11.83 -7.17
N PRO A 191 -13.97 13.08 -6.91
CA PRO A 191 -14.11 13.61 -5.55
C PRO A 191 -13.21 13.11 -4.42
N ASP A 192 -11.97 12.72 -4.69
CA ASP A 192 -11.09 12.16 -3.66
C ASP A 192 -10.10 13.19 -3.09
N PHE A 193 -10.63 14.09 -2.25
CA PHE A 193 -9.83 15.13 -1.60
C PHE A 193 -8.83 14.57 -0.58
N GLY A 194 -9.24 13.56 0.20
CA GLY A 194 -8.38 12.94 1.23
C GLY A 194 -7.11 12.34 0.63
N SER A 195 -7.24 11.56 -0.46
CA SER A 195 -6.07 11.03 -1.16
C SER A 195 -5.20 12.13 -1.75
N THR A 196 -5.82 13.18 -2.31
CA THR A 196 -5.09 14.31 -2.91
C THR A 196 -4.16 14.98 -1.90
N ILE A 197 -4.65 15.27 -0.69
CA ILE A 197 -3.82 15.85 0.38
C ILE A 197 -2.66 14.91 0.74
N ILE A 198 -2.91 13.61 0.85
CA ILE A 198 -1.88 12.63 1.21
C ILE A 198 -0.75 12.62 0.16
N PHE A 199 -1.07 12.58 -1.14
CA PHE A 199 -0.05 12.62 -2.19
C PHE A 199 0.78 13.91 -2.14
N CYS A 200 0.13 15.06 -1.98
CA CYS A 200 0.80 16.35 -1.88
C CYS A 200 1.69 16.44 -0.62
N ALA A 201 1.19 16.03 0.54
CA ALA A 201 1.92 16.09 1.81
C ALA A 201 3.15 15.18 1.78
N VAL A 202 2.98 13.94 1.28
CA VAL A 202 4.10 13.00 1.10
C VAL A 202 5.14 13.56 0.14
N TRP A 203 4.72 14.14 -0.99
CA TRP A 203 5.66 14.76 -1.93
C TRP A 203 6.44 15.91 -1.32
N VAL A 204 5.79 16.81 -0.57
CA VAL A 204 6.47 17.92 0.13
C VAL A 204 7.48 17.38 1.16
N ALA A 205 7.12 16.34 1.91
CA ALA A 205 8.05 15.67 2.83
C ALA A 205 9.27 15.07 2.10
N MET A 206 9.05 14.47 0.92
CA MET A 206 10.14 13.94 0.09
C MET A 206 11.04 15.03 -0.48
N LEU A 207 10.49 16.18 -0.87
CA LEU A 207 11.30 17.34 -1.29
C LEU A 207 12.16 17.88 -0.14
N ALA A 208 11.64 17.87 1.09
CA ALA A 208 12.40 18.25 2.27
C ALA A 208 13.60 17.31 2.49
N LEU A 209 13.37 16.00 2.38
CA LEU A 209 14.43 15.00 2.46
C LEU A 209 15.43 15.10 1.29
N ALA A 210 14.99 15.56 0.12
CA ALA A 210 15.83 15.81 -1.05
C ALA A 210 16.66 17.12 -0.96
N GLY A 211 16.59 17.85 0.15
CA GLY A 211 17.39 19.05 0.40
C GLY A 211 16.88 20.31 -0.30
N VAL A 212 15.60 20.37 -0.65
CA VAL A 212 15.00 21.60 -1.20
C VAL A 212 14.96 22.70 -0.12
N SER A 213 15.25 23.95 -0.51
CA SER A 213 15.29 25.07 0.43
C SER A 213 13.98 25.23 1.22
N LEU A 214 14.08 25.53 2.52
CA LEU A 214 12.94 25.75 3.41
C LEU A 214 11.98 26.84 2.91
N ARG A 215 12.50 27.84 2.16
CA ARG A 215 11.67 28.88 1.55
C ARG A 215 10.67 28.29 0.55
N ILE A 216 11.13 27.41 -0.35
CA ILE A 216 10.26 26.76 -1.35
C ILE A 216 9.26 25.83 -0.64
N LEU A 217 9.70 25.07 0.36
CA LEU A 217 8.82 24.20 1.14
C LEU A 217 7.73 25.01 1.87
N GLY A 218 8.08 26.16 2.45
CA GLY A 218 7.12 27.06 3.09
C GLY A 218 6.09 27.61 2.10
N ILE A 219 6.52 27.98 0.89
CA ILE A 219 5.61 28.41 -0.19
C ILE A 219 4.66 27.28 -0.59
N LEU A 220 5.17 26.06 -0.79
CA LEU A 220 4.35 24.90 -1.14
C LEU A 220 3.35 24.53 -0.03
N ALA A 221 3.78 24.59 1.24
CA ALA A 221 2.90 24.36 2.38
C ALA A 221 1.80 25.43 2.46
N GLY A 222 2.16 26.70 2.30
CA GLY A 222 1.19 27.81 2.25
C GLY A 222 0.19 27.67 1.11
N ALA A 223 0.66 27.34 -0.10
CA ALA A 223 -0.19 27.04 -1.24
C ALA A 223 -1.12 25.84 -0.98
N GLY A 224 -0.63 24.81 -0.29
CA GLY A 224 -1.44 23.68 0.15
C GLY A 224 -2.58 24.08 1.08
N VAL A 225 -2.32 24.94 2.08
CA VAL A 225 -3.35 25.44 3.00
C VAL A 225 -4.41 26.26 2.24
N VAL A 226 -3.98 27.15 1.35
CA VAL A 226 -4.90 27.92 0.50
C VAL A 226 -5.74 26.98 -0.37
N GLY A 227 -5.11 25.96 -0.98
CA GLY A 227 -5.81 24.95 -1.76
C GLY A 227 -6.85 24.17 -0.97
N ILE A 228 -6.56 23.84 0.30
CA ILE A 228 -7.52 23.19 1.20
C ILE A 228 -8.72 24.09 1.49
N ILE A 229 -8.47 25.37 1.77
CA ILE A 229 -9.53 26.36 2.03
C ILE A 229 -10.42 26.51 0.80
N LEU A 230 -9.82 26.67 -0.38
CA LEU A 230 -10.56 26.77 -1.64
C LEU A 230 -11.36 25.51 -1.92
N ALA A 231 -10.78 24.32 -1.70
CA ALA A 231 -11.53 23.08 -1.82
C ALA A 231 -12.74 23.08 -0.87
N TYR A 232 -12.59 23.44 0.40
CA TYR A 232 -13.72 23.49 1.34
C TYR A 232 -14.87 24.40 0.90
N PHE A 233 -14.58 25.52 0.23
CA PHE A 233 -15.61 26.47 -0.21
C PHE A 233 -16.22 26.16 -1.59
N PHE A 234 -15.46 25.54 -2.49
CA PHE A 234 -15.84 25.36 -3.89
C PHE A 234 -16.05 23.90 -4.31
N TYR A 235 -15.79 22.94 -3.41
CA TYR A 235 -15.81 21.50 -3.66
C TYR A 235 -16.76 20.77 -2.71
#